data_AF-A0A7W7ZNA0-F1
#
_entry.id   AF-A0A7W7ZNA0-F1
#
_cell.length_a   1.000
_cell.length_b   1.000
_cell.length_c   1.000
_cell.angle_alpha   90.00
_cell.angle_beta   90.00
_cell.angle_gamma   90.00
#
_symmetry.space_group_name_H-M   'P 1'
#
loop_
_entity.id
_entity.type
_entity.pdbx_description
1 polymer ?
#
loop_
_entity_poly.entity_id
_entity_poly.type
_entity_poly.pdbx_seq_one_letter_code
_entity_poly.pdbx_strand_id
1 'polypeptide(L)' 'MPRMTIELPADVNELIATIAKREGTNKIDVVRRTFAILKVAEREREKGNGLAIVDGDKKLVARLVGV' A
#
# COMPACT_ATOMS: atom_id res chain seq x y z
N MET A 1 10.50 18.16 9.71
CA MET A 1 9.66 16.94 9.51
C MET A 1 10.33 15.79 10.24
N PRO A 2 9.59 14.91 10.94
CA PRO A 2 10.18 13.72 11.55
C PRO A 2 10.86 12.87 10.48
N ARG A 3 12.06 12.39 10.77
CA ARG A 3 12.86 11.53 9.88
C ARG A 3 12.78 10.11 10.40
N MET A 4 12.46 9.18 9.52
CA MET A 4 12.40 7.75 9.80
C MET A 4 13.36 7.04 8.86
N THR A 5 14.15 6.12 9.41
CA THR A 5 14.95 5.17 8.63
C THR A 5 14.25 3.83 8.72
N ILE A 6 14.05 3.18 7.57
CA ILE A 6 13.39 1.89 7.47
C ILE A 6 14.31 0.98 6.68
N GLU A 7 14.59 -0.19 7.21
CA GLU A 7 15.25 -1.25 6.46
C GLU A 7 14.17 -2.08 5.76
N LEU A 8 14.34 -2.28 4.46
CA LEU A 8 13.41 -3.03 3.63
C LEU A 8 14.17 -4.17 2.95
N PRO A 9 13.53 -5.35 2.81
CA PRO A 9 14.01 -6.38 1.91
C PRO A 9 14.31 -5.85 0.51
N ALA A 10 15.31 -6.43 -0.16
CA ALA A 10 15.83 -5.91 -1.42
C ALA A 10 14.74 -5.86 -2.51
N ASP A 11 13.92 -6.90 -2.59
CA ASP A 11 12.78 -7.04 -3.51
C ASP A 11 11.73 -5.93 -3.28
N VAL A 12 11.40 -5.61 -2.04
CA VAL A 12 10.47 -4.52 -1.71
C VAL A 12 11.04 -3.17 -2.11
N ASN A 13 12.33 -2.93 -1.87
CA ASN A 13 13.00 -1.70 -2.25
C ASN A 13 13.07 -1.52 -3.78
N GLU A 14 13.29 -2.60 -4.52
CA GLU A 14 13.27 -2.63 -5.98
C GLU A 14 11.87 -2.36 -6.53
N LEU A 15 10.84 -2.97 -5.93
CA LEU A 15 9.44 -2.71 -6.26
C LEU A 15 9.10 -1.22 -6.08
N ILE A 16 9.46 -0.63 -4.93
CA ILE A 16 9.24 0.80 -4.65
C ILE A 16 9.99 1.67 -5.67
N ALA A 17 11.23 1.33 -5.99
CA ALA A 17 12.02 2.06 -7.00
C ALA A 17 11.36 2.01 -8.38
N THR A 18 10.83 0.86 -8.77
CA THR A 18 10.15 0.64 -10.05
C THR A 18 8.87 1.44 -10.15
N ILE A 19 8.05 1.43 -9.09
CA ILE A 19 6.81 2.23 -9.02
C ILE A 19 7.14 3.71 -9.08
N ALA A 20 8.11 4.17 -8.30
CA ALA A 20 8.53 5.57 -8.29
C ALA A 20 8.95 6.05 -9.69
N LYS A 21 9.76 5.24 -10.39
CA LYS A 21 10.19 5.53 -11.76
C LYS A 21 9.01 5.56 -12.74
N ARG A 22 8.11 4.57 -12.69
CA ARG A 22 6.93 4.47 -13.56
C ARG A 22 5.99 5.67 -13.40
N GLU A 23 5.86 6.18 -12.19
CA GLU A 23 4.93 7.26 -11.85
C GLU A 23 5.58 8.65 -11.81
N GLY A 24 6.87 8.77 -12.19
CA GLY A 24 7.59 10.04 -12.19
C GLY A 24 7.71 10.68 -10.81
N THR A 25 7.77 9.87 -9.75
CA THR A 25 7.83 10.31 -8.35
C THR A 25 9.08 9.75 -7.65
N ASN A 26 9.20 9.97 -6.34
CA ASN A 26 10.31 9.45 -5.52
C ASN A 26 9.85 8.31 -4.61
N LYS A 27 10.81 7.55 -4.07
CA LYS A 27 10.54 6.40 -3.19
C LYS A 27 9.74 6.78 -1.93
N ILE A 28 9.99 7.97 -1.38
CA ILE A 28 9.33 8.45 -0.16
C ILE A 28 7.84 8.65 -0.42
N ASP A 29 7.46 9.19 -1.57
CA ASP A 29 6.07 9.40 -1.93
C ASP A 29 5.32 8.09 -2.17
N VAL A 30 5.99 7.09 -2.77
CA VAL A 30 5.45 5.72 -2.87
C VAL A 30 5.20 5.14 -1.48
N VAL A 31 6.18 5.22 -0.58
CA VAL A 31 6.05 4.72 0.80
C VAL A 31 4.92 5.44 1.56
N ARG A 32 4.78 6.77 1.40
CA ARG A 32 3.68 7.54 2.00
C ARG A 32 2.32 7.06 1.52
N ARG A 33 2.16 6.75 0.24
CA ARG A 33 0.91 6.21 -0.32
C ARG A 33 0.60 4.82 0.26
N THR A 34 1.61 3.97 0.41
CA THR A 34 1.45 2.67 1.07
C THR A 34 0.93 2.81 2.50
N PHE A 35 1.51 3.73 3.29
CA PHE A 35 1.01 4.01 4.65
C PHE A 35 -0.41 4.58 4.67
N ALA A 36 -0.80 5.36 3.65
CA ALA A 36 -2.18 5.84 3.53
C ALA A 36 -3.17 4.69 3.31
N ILE A 37 -2.80 3.70 2.50
CA ILE A 37 -3.60 2.47 2.29
C ILE A 37 -3.72 1.70 3.60
N LEU A 38 -2.61 1.48 4.32
CA LEU A 38 -2.61 0.82 5.63
C LEU A 38 -3.54 1.51 6.62
N LYS A 39 -3.50 2.85 6.68
CA LYS A 39 -4.37 3.64 7.56
C LYS A 39 -5.85 3.45 7.24
N VAL A 40 -6.21 3.32 5.96
CA VAL A 40 -7.59 3.04 5.56
C VAL A 40 -7.98 1.61 5.93
N ALA A 41 -7.09 0.65 5.70
CA ALA A 41 -7.31 -0.75 6.06
C ALA A 41 -7.65 -0.90 7.55
N GLU A 42 -6.84 -0.31 8.43
CA GLU A 42 -7.04 -0.38 9.88
C GLU A 42 -8.34 0.29 10.32
N ARG A 43 -8.68 1.46 9.75
CA ARG A 43 -9.96 2.15 10.04
C ARG A 43 -11.18 1.35 9.63
N GLU A 44 -11.11 0.63 8.51
CA GLU A 44 -12.22 -0.21 8.06
C GLU A 44 -12.30 -1.50 8.88
N ARG A 45 -11.17 -2.06 9.28
CA ARG A 45 -11.10 -3.22 10.17
C ARG A 45 -11.73 -2.94 11.53
N GLU A 46 -11.51 -1.77 12.13
CA GLU A 46 -12.16 -1.35 13.38
C GLU A 46 -13.70 -1.34 13.28
N LYS A 47 -14.25 -1.15 12.08
CA LYS A 47 -15.69 -1.18 11.81
C LYS A 47 -16.22 -2.57 11.48
N GLY A 48 -15.37 -3.60 11.48
CA GLY A 48 -15.71 -4.96 11.04
C GLY A 48 -15.67 -5.16 9.52
N ASN A 49 -15.22 -4.16 8.75
CA ASN A 49 -15.06 -4.26 7.30
C ASN A 49 -13.67 -4.85 6.94
N GLY A 50 -13.49 -5.25 5.68
CA GLY A 50 -12.21 -5.72 5.16
C GLY A 50 -11.92 -5.14 3.78
N LEU A 51 -10.66 -5.19 3.37
CA LEU A 51 -10.25 -4.79 2.02
C LEU A 51 -10.41 -5.95 1.03
N ALA A 52 -10.72 -5.59 -0.20
CA ALA A 52 -10.94 -6.52 -1.30
C ALA A 52 -10.42 -5.95 -2.61
N ILE A 53 -10.01 -6.84 -3.51
CA ILE A 53 -9.77 -6.53 -4.91
C ILE A 53 -11.06 -6.83 -5.67
N VAL A 54 -11.54 -5.85 -6.41
CA VAL A 54 -12.73 -5.97 -7.26
C VAL A 54 -12.33 -5.74 -8.72
N ASP A 55 -13.00 -6.43 -9.64
CA ASP A 55 -12.83 -6.22 -11.07
C ASP A 55 -13.61 -4.98 -11.56
N GLY A 56 -13.56 -4.72 -12.88
CA GLY A 56 -14.29 -3.60 -13.50
C GLY A 56 -15.81 -3.68 -13.35
N ASP A 57 -16.36 -4.89 -13.17
CA ASP A 57 -17.79 -5.14 -12.95
C ASP A 57 -18.17 -5.14 -11.45
N LYS A 58 -17.22 -4.74 -10.58
CA LYS A 58 -17.36 -4.73 -9.11
C LYS A 58 -17.54 -6.11 -8.49
N LYS A 59 -17.19 -7.18 -9.19
CA LYS A 59 -17.19 -8.53 -8.61
C LYS A 59 -15.94 -8.71 -7.75
N LEU A 60 -16.11 -9.42 -6.64
CA LEU A 60 -15.01 -9.75 -5.74
C LEU A 60 -14.05 -10.72 -6.44
N VAL A 61 -12.81 -10.28 -6.62
CA VAL A 61 -11.72 -11.11 -7.17
C VAL A 61 -10.97 -11.79 -6.03
N ALA A 62 -10.64 -11.02 -4.98
CA ALA A 62 -9.92 -11.53 -3.82
C ALA A 62 -10.24 -10.70 -2.58
N ARG A 63 -10.16 -11.34 -1.41
CA ARG A 63 -10.20 -10.66 -0.11
C ARG A 63 -8.78 -10.56 0.44
N LEU A 64 -8.41 -9.37 0.92
CA LEU A 64 -7.17 -9.19 1.67
C LEU A 64 -7.42 -9.65 3.11
N VAL A 65 -6.74 -10.73 3.50
CA VAL A 65 -6.82 -11.30 4.86
C VAL A 65 -5.50 -11.01 5.56
N GLY A 66 -5.53 -10.06 6.50
CA GLY A 66 -4.33 -9.56 7.18
C GLY A 66 -3.71 -8.39 6.43
N VAL A 67 -3.65 -7.24 7.11
CA VAL A 67 -2.76 -6.12 6.80
C VAL A 67 -1.94 -5.85 8.06
#